data_AF-A0A149UH62-F1
#
_entry.id   AF-A0A149UH62-F1
#
_cell.length_a   1.000
_cell.length_b   1.000
_cell.length_c   1.000
_cell.angle_alpha   90.00
_cell.angle_beta   90.00
_cell.angle_gamma   90.00
#
_symmetry.space_group_name_H-M   'P 1'
#
loop_
_entity.id
_entity.type
_entity.pdbx_description
1 polymer ?
#
loop_
_entity_poly.entity_id
_entity_poly.type
_entity_poly.pdbx_seq_one_letter_code
_entity_poly.pdbx_strand_id
1 'polypeptide(L)'
;MKKPALLLPSALMLCALGGCAPDRIASALTGKDCNTAYLYDDESFCSRPVGPPPPQPYCTTSFEGTDCWARPDLMPNVARQTYEGPTSLTPLQNQTRMGQ
;
A
#
# COMPACT_ATOMS: atom_id res chain seq x y z
N MET A 1 50.67 -5.44 10.89
CA MET A 1 50.49 -4.04 10.43
C MET A 1 49.53 -4.07 9.24
N LYS A 2 48.20 -4.17 9.39
CA LYS A 2 47.23 -3.13 9.79
C LYS A 2 47.45 -1.81 9.07
N LYS A 3 46.82 -1.62 7.90
CA LYS A 3 46.07 -0.41 7.51
C LYS A 3 45.04 -0.72 6.40
N PRO A 4 43.80 -1.13 6.73
CA PRO A 4 42.66 -1.03 5.82
C PRO A 4 42.07 0.40 5.86
N ALA A 5 42.92 1.42 5.97
CA ALA A 5 42.49 2.78 6.30
C ALA A 5 42.16 3.63 5.06
N LEU A 6 42.49 3.16 3.85
CA LEU A 6 42.33 3.95 2.62
C LEU A 6 40.96 3.78 1.93
N LEU A 7 40.15 2.80 2.34
CA LEU A 7 38.82 2.56 1.75
C LEU A 7 37.67 3.24 2.50
N LEU A 8 37.89 3.61 3.77
CA LEU A 8 36.89 4.36 4.56
C LEU A 8 36.53 5.74 3.98
N PRO A 9 37.48 6.59 3.53
CA PRO A 9 37.12 7.94 3.12
C PRO A 9 36.28 7.97 1.84
N SER A 10 36.51 7.07 0.87
CA SER A 10 35.69 6.99 -0.35
C SER A 10 34.27 6.52 -0.07
N ALA A 11 34.09 5.51 0.78
CA ALA A 11 32.76 5.04 1.17
C ALA A 11 31.97 6.14 1.92
N LEU A 12 32.65 6.92 2.77
CA LEU A 12 32.05 8.04 3.49
C LEU A 12 31.66 9.19 2.54
N MET A 13 32.47 9.44 1.49
CA MET A 13 32.16 10.45 0.46
C MET A 13 30.94 10.05 -0.37
N LEU A 14 30.82 8.77 -0.76
CA LEU A 14 29.65 8.21 -1.44
C LEU A 14 28.37 8.30 -0.59
N CYS A 15 28.48 8.09 0.72
CA CYS A 15 27.37 8.28 1.67
C CYS A 15 26.93 9.75 1.79
N ALA A 16 27.89 10.68 1.74
CA ALA A 16 27.63 12.11 1.83
C ALA A 16 27.04 12.70 0.54
N LEU A 17 27.44 12.18 -0.63
CA LEU A 17 26.96 12.64 -1.95
C LEU A 17 25.69 11.92 -2.42
N GLY A 18 25.49 10.66 -2.02
CA GLY A 18 24.39 9.80 -2.50
C GLY A 18 23.17 9.70 -1.57
N GLY A 19 23.18 10.40 -0.43
CA GLY A 19 22.07 10.38 0.51
C GLY A 19 21.98 9.05 1.27
N CYS A 20 22.70 8.94 2.38
CA CYS A 20 22.28 8.12 3.51
C CYS A 20 21.01 8.70 4.15
N ALA A 21 19.96 8.90 3.36
CA ALA A 21 18.67 9.26 3.88
C ALA A 21 18.19 8.07 4.73
N PRO A 22 17.84 8.29 6.00
CA PRO A 22 17.38 7.21 6.89
C PRO A 22 16.23 6.43 6.25
N ASP A 23 15.37 7.10 5.50
CA ASP A 23 14.29 6.56 4.67
C ASP A 23 14.76 5.49 3.67
N ARG A 24 15.85 5.76 2.93
CA ARG A 24 16.39 4.82 1.93
C ARG A 24 17.04 3.60 2.59
N ILE A 25 17.74 3.81 3.69
CA ILE A 25 18.36 2.73 4.47
C ILE A 25 17.25 1.84 5.07
N ALA A 26 16.23 2.46 5.69
CA ALA A 26 15.10 1.75 6.25
C ALA A 26 14.34 0.96 5.18
N SER A 27 14.14 1.55 4.00
CA SER A 27 13.47 0.86 2.90
C SER A 27 14.25 -0.36 2.41
N ALA A 28 15.57 -0.22 2.26
CA ALA A 28 16.44 -1.32 1.84
C ALA A 28 16.49 -2.45 2.89
N LEU A 29 16.50 -2.13 4.19
CA LEU A 29 16.54 -3.12 5.27
C LEU A 29 15.20 -3.82 5.50
N THR A 30 14.10 -3.10 5.36
CA THR A 30 12.76 -3.65 5.62
C THR A 30 12.10 -4.27 4.40
N GLY A 31 12.59 -3.94 3.19
CA GLY A 31 11.95 -4.30 1.93
C GLY A 31 10.60 -3.61 1.70
N LYS A 32 10.28 -2.60 2.52
CA LYS A 32 9.07 -1.77 2.41
C LYS A 32 9.47 -0.37 1.96
N ASP A 33 8.51 0.37 1.43
CA ASP A 33 8.76 1.78 1.12
C ASP A 33 8.61 2.60 2.41
N CYS A 34 9.71 3.12 2.95
CA CYS A 34 9.73 3.91 4.17
C CYS A 34 10.13 5.35 3.86
N ASN A 35 9.33 6.31 4.32
CA ASN A 35 9.54 7.73 4.07
C ASN A 35 9.06 8.55 5.28
N THR A 36 9.87 9.51 5.70
CA THR A 36 9.51 10.43 6.79
C THR A 36 8.29 11.29 6.41
N ALA A 37 8.04 11.51 5.12
CA ALA A 37 6.88 12.26 4.63
C ALA A 37 5.54 11.69 5.11
N TYR A 38 5.43 10.37 5.24
CA TYR A 38 4.21 9.68 5.70
C TYR A 38 3.82 10.08 7.13
N LEU A 39 4.79 10.49 7.95
CA LEU A 39 4.51 10.93 9.32
C LEU A 39 3.78 12.29 9.36
N TYR A 40 3.83 13.10 8.29
CA TYR A 40 3.05 14.34 8.23
C TYR A 40 1.56 14.11 7.93
N ASP A 41 1.21 12.94 7.39
CA ASP A 41 -0.15 12.52 7.08
C ASP A 41 -0.74 11.58 8.15
N ASP A 42 -0.15 11.55 9.36
CA ASP A 42 -0.49 10.61 10.45
C ASP A 42 -0.38 9.11 10.07
N GLU A 43 0.39 8.79 9.03
CA GLU A 43 0.64 7.42 8.60
C GLU A 43 1.87 6.81 9.29
N SER A 44 2.05 5.49 9.14
CA SER A 44 3.24 4.80 9.64
C SER A 44 4.45 5.07 8.75
N PHE A 45 5.63 5.24 9.36
CA PHE A 45 6.89 5.51 8.66
C PHE A 45 7.20 4.58 7.47
N CYS A 46 6.87 3.29 7.60
CA CYS A 46 6.98 2.33 6.50
C CYS A 46 5.59 2.00 5.97
N SER A 47 5.48 1.90 4.65
CA SER A 47 4.23 1.62 3.95
C SER A 47 3.60 0.32 4.47
N ARG A 48 2.29 0.38 4.65
CA ARG A 48 1.52 -0.78 5.09
C ARG A 48 1.46 -1.79 3.94
N PRO A 49 1.45 -3.10 4.23
CA PRO A 49 1.18 -4.10 3.21
C PRO A 49 -0.11 -3.76 2.46
N VAL A 50 -0.11 -3.85 1.14
CA VAL A 50 -1.30 -3.57 0.33
C VAL A 50 -2.39 -4.55 0.74
N GLY A 51 -3.40 -4.05 1.45
CA GLY A 51 -4.52 -4.85 1.94
C GLY A 51 -5.33 -5.45 0.79
N PRO A 52 -6.20 -6.43 1.08
CA PRO A 52 -7.19 -6.86 0.11
C PRO A 52 -8.00 -5.64 -0.36
N PRO A 53 -8.43 -5.60 -1.64
CA PRO A 53 -9.27 -4.52 -2.12
C PRO A 53 -10.51 -4.40 -1.23
N PRO A 54 -11.04 -3.17 -1.03
CA PRO A 54 -12.26 -3.00 -0.25
C PRO A 54 -13.37 -3.88 -0.83
N PRO A 55 -14.24 -4.44 0.03
CA PRO A 55 -15.36 -5.25 -0.44
C PRO A 55 -16.19 -4.42 -1.41
N GLN A 56 -16.54 -5.05 -2.53
CA GLN A 56 -17.32 -4.41 -3.56
C GLN A 56 -18.70 -4.00 -3.00
N PRO A 57 -19.24 -2.84 -3.41
CA PRO A 57 -20.51 -2.38 -2.88
C PRO A 57 -21.62 -3.35 -3.30
N TYR A 58 -22.33 -3.87 -2.31
CA TYR A 58 -23.54 -4.63 -2.55
C TYR A 58 -24.69 -3.65 -2.76
N CYS A 59 -25.09 -3.44 -4.00
CA CYS A 59 -26.16 -2.48 -4.29
C CYS A 59 -27.50 -3.17 -4.47
N THR A 60 -28.56 -2.59 -3.89
CA THR A 60 -29.95 -3.06 -3.98
C THR A 60 -30.85 -1.95 -4.51
N THR A 61 -31.94 -2.33 -5.19
CA THR A 61 -32.98 -1.36 -5.56
C THR A 61 -33.95 -1.17 -4.39
N SER A 62 -34.13 0.07 -3.96
CA SER A 62 -35.12 0.51 -2.99
C SER A 62 -36.16 1.43 -3.66
N PHE A 63 -37.13 1.91 -2.88
CA PHE A 63 -38.13 2.84 -3.38
C PHE A 63 -37.53 4.20 -3.77
N GLU A 64 -36.50 4.65 -3.05
CA GLU A 64 -35.86 5.95 -3.28
C GLU A 64 -34.76 5.90 -4.34
N GLY A 65 -34.32 4.70 -4.75
CA GLY A 65 -33.33 4.51 -5.80
C GLY A 65 -32.43 3.30 -5.56
N THR A 66 -31.12 3.47 -5.77
CA THR A 66 -30.11 2.42 -5.55
C THR A 66 -29.34 2.70 -4.27
N ASP A 67 -29.40 1.76 -3.33
CA ASP A 67 -28.66 1.80 -2.08
C ASP A 67 -27.48 0.84 -2.12
N CYS A 68 -26.27 1.33 -1.83
CA CYS A 68 -25.04 0.52 -1.85
C CYS A 68 -24.49 0.32 -0.44
N TRP A 69 -24.35 -0.94 -0.04
CA TRP A 69 -23.99 -1.36 1.30
C TRP A 69 -22.54 -1.83 1.35
N ALA A 70 -21.78 -1.32 2.33
CA ALA A 70 -20.44 -1.81 2.64
C ALA A 70 -20.44 -3.14 3.41
N ARG A 71 -21.55 -3.44 4.10
CA ARG A 71 -21.72 -4.61 4.98
C ARG A 71 -23.07 -5.29 4.74
N PRO A 72 -23.26 -5.99 3.61
CA PRO A 72 -24.52 -6.65 3.28
C PRO A 72 -24.87 -7.80 4.24
N ASP A 73 -23.88 -8.33 4.96
CA ASP A 73 -24.07 -9.37 5.98
C ASP A 73 -24.89 -8.90 7.20
N LEU A 74 -24.93 -7.59 7.43
CA LEU A 74 -25.72 -7.00 8.51
C LEU A 74 -27.15 -6.65 8.09
N MET A 75 -27.49 -6.84 6.81
CA MET A 75 -28.80 -6.47 6.27
C MET A 75 -29.83 -7.58 6.49
N PRO A 76 -30.97 -7.30 7.14
CA PRO A 76 -32.04 -8.27 7.26
C PRO A 76 -32.65 -8.55 5.88
N ASN A 77 -32.74 -9.83 5.50
CA ASN A 77 -33.27 -10.28 4.21
C ASN A 77 -32.59 -9.61 3.00
N VAL A 78 -31.30 -9.90 2.79
CA VAL A 78 -30.50 -9.44 1.64
C VAL A 78 -31.30 -9.45 0.34
N ALA A 79 -31.75 -8.26 -0.07
CA ALA A 79 -32.47 -8.03 -1.32
C ALA A 79 -31.52 -8.20 -2.50
N ARG A 80 -32.02 -8.65 -3.66
CA ARG A 80 -31.18 -9.01 -4.81
C ARG A 80 -30.17 -7.91 -5.19
N GLN A 81 -28.92 -8.32 -5.42
CA GLN A 81 -27.87 -7.43 -5.93
C GLN A 81 -28.25 -6.89 -7.32
N THR A 82 -28.01 -5.59 -7.51
CA THR A 82 -28.31 -4.82 -8.73
C THR A 82 -27.09 -4.15 -9.34
N TYR A 83 -25.92 -4.24 -8.71
CA TYR A 83 -24.67 -3.76 -9.29
C TYR A 83 -24.27 -4.63 -10.51
N GLU A 84 -24.08 -3.99 -11.67
CA GLU A 84 -23.74 -4.64 -12.95
C GLU A 84 -22.24 -4.57 -13.29
N GLY A 85 -21.43 -3.90 -12.46
CA GLY A 85 -20.00 -3.76 -12.69
C GLY A 85 -19.17 -4.99 -12.28
N PRO A 86 -17.88 -5.02 -12.63
CA PRO A 86 -16.99 -6.12 -12.29
C PRO A 86 -16.78 -6.23 -10.78
N THR A 87 -17.10 -7.39 -10.20
CA THR A 87 -17.00 -7.66 -8.75
C THR A 87 -15.62 -8.16 -8.29
N SER A 88 -14.66 -8.30 -9.22
CA SER A 88 -13.28 -8.66 -8.91
C SER A 88 -12.31 -8.01 -9.89
N LEU A 89 -11.06 -7.88 -9.46
CA LEU A 89 -9.97 -7.51 -10.36
C LEU A 89 -9.62 -8.71 -11.22
N THR A 90 -9.28 -8.47 -12.49
CA THR A 90 -8.65 -9.50 -13.34
C THR A 90 -7.29 -9.90 -12.77
N PRO A 91 -6.75 -11.08 -13.12
CA PRO A 91 -5.42 -11.50 -12.67
C PRO A 91 -4.33 -10.45 -12.97
N LEU A 92 -4.39 -9.81 -14.14
CA LEU A 92 -3.44 -8.77 -14.55
C LEU A 92 -3.57 -7.48 -13.73
N GLN A 93 -4.81 -7.05 -13.46
CA GLN A 93 -5.07 -5.90 -12.57
C GLN A 93 -4.58 -6.16 -11.15
N ASN A 94 -4.75 -7.40 -10.67
CA ASN A 94 -4.26 -7.78 -9.35
C ASN A 94 -2.73 -7.86 -9.28
N GLN A 95 -2.04 -8.31 -10.34
CA GLN A 95 -0.58 -8.29 -10.43
C GLN A 95 -0.04 -6.85 -10.37
N THR A 96 -0.64 -5.95 -11.16
CA THR A 96 -0.29 -4.52 -11.16
C THR A 96 -0.47 -3.90 -9.78
N ARG A 97 -1.59 -4.19 -9.10
CA ARG A 97 -1.84 -3.76 -7.72
C ARG A 97 -0.78 -4.27 -6.74
N MET A 98 -0.29 -5.49 -6.94
CA MET A 98 0.71 -6.13 -6.09
C MET A 98 2.15 -5.72 -6.42
N GLY A 99 2.37 -4.92 -7.47
CA GLY A 99 3.71 -4.54 -7.93
C GLY A 99 4.53 -5.72 -8.43
N GLN A 100 3.87 -6.73 -9.01
CA GLN A 100 4.49 -7.93 -9.61
C GLN A 100 4.63 -7.80 -11.12
#